data_AF-A0A250VGP7-F1
#
_entry.id   AF-A0A250VGP7-F1
#
_cell.length_a   1.000
_cell.length_b   1.000
_cell.length_c   1.000
_cell.angle_alpha   90.00
_cell.angle_beta   90.00
_cell.angle_gamma   90.00
#
_symmetry.space_group_name_H-M   'P 1'
#
loop_
_entity.id
_entity.type
_entity.pdbx_description
1 polymer ?
#
loop_
_entity_poly.entity_id
_entity_poly.type
_entity_poly.pdbx_seq_one_letter_code
_entity_poly.pdbx_strand_id
1 'polypeptide(L)'
;MGREAGAGIGVRVEPARRLAYARITKAQVAHPQIIAAFEAVEAWIGERGLSYDGPCREVYFADWDAAGPEDAVCDVAFPVR
;
A
#
# COMPACT_ATOMS: atom_id res chain seq x y z
N MET A 1 -27.75 1.91 -29.69
CA MET A 1 -27.42 0.90 -28.67
C MET A 1 -25.94 1.03 -28.33
N GLY A 2 -25.57 1.91 -27.40
CA GLY A 2 -24.20 2.07 -26.91
C GLY A 2 -24.18 1.68 -25.44
N ARG A 3 -23.35 0.71 -25.06
CA ARG A 3 -23.26 0.23 -23.67
C ARG A 3 -22.54 1.27 -22.81
N GLU A 4 -23.17 1.67 -21.71
CA GLU A 4 -22.61 2.56 -20.70
C GLU A 4 -21.43 1.87 -19.98
N ALA A 5 -20.31 2.59 -19.85
CA ALA A 5 -19.21 2.19 -19.00
C ALA A 5 -19.57 2.56 -17.54
N GLY A 6 -20.15 1.64 -16.76
CA GLY A 6 -20.58 1.98 -15.40
C GLY A 6 -20.91 0.83 -14.44
N ALA A 7 -20.68 -0.44 -14.79
CA ALA A 7 -21.16 -1.56 -13.96
C ALA A 7 -20.15 -2.11 -12.92
N GLY A 8 -19.00 -1.48 -12.71
CA GLY A 8 -17.96 -1.99 -11.80
C GLY A 8 -17.13 -0.96 -11.05
N ILE A 9 -17.47 0.33 -11.16
CA ILE A 9 -16.74 1.41 -10.49
C ILE A 9 -17.67 2.01 -9.44
N GLY A 10 -17.24 1.96 -8.17
CA GLY A 10 -17.97 2.53 -7.04
C GLY A 10 -17.11 3.54 -6.29
N VAL A 11 -17.75 4.55 -5.71
CA VAL A 11 -17.09 5.53 -4.85
C VAL A 11 -17.33 5.16 -3.39
N ARG A 12 -16.27 5.15 -2.59
CA ARG A 12 -16.32 4.93 -1.15
C ARG A 12 -15.45 5.96 -0.45
N VAL A 13 -16.00 6.61 0.57
CA VAL A 13 -15.23 7.51 1.44
C VAL A 13 -14.46 6.66 2.45
N GLU A 14 -13.14 6.86 2.53
CA GLU A 14 -12.31 6.22 3.55
C GLU A 14 -12.21 7.12 4.79
N PRO A 15 -12.48 6.58 6.00
CA PRO A 15 -12.31 7.36 7.22
C PRO A 15 -10.84 7.66 7.49
N ALA A 16 -10.58 8.75 8.20
CA ALA A 16 -9.27 9.00 8.78
C ALA A 16 -8.90 7.86 9.73
N ARG A 17 -7.70 7.32 9.57
CA ARG A 17 -7.22 6.15 10.31
C ARG A 17 -5.70 6.21 10.48
N ARG A 18 -5.19 5.55 11.52
CA ARG A 18 -3.75 5.43 11.76
C ARG A 18 -3.17 4.31 10.89
N LEU A 19 -2.02 4.57 10.29
CA LEU A 19 -1.31 3.63 9.43
C LEU A 19 0.06 3.32 9.98
N ALA A 20 0.43 2.04 9.98
CA ALA A 20 1.82 1.61 9.96
C ALA A 20 2.19 1.37 8.50
N TYR A 21 3.37 1.85 8.07
CA TYR A 21 3.78 1.70 6.67
C TYR A 21 5.30 1.56 6.54
N ALA A 22 5.72 0.89 5.49
CA ALA A 22 7.09 0.86 5.00
C ALA A 22 7.15 1.53 3.63
N ARG A 23 8.04 2.52 3.49
CA ARG A 23 8.31 3.16 2.21
C ARG A 23 9.38 2.38 1.47
N ILE A 24 9.11 2.03 0.22
CA ILE A 24 9.99 1.21 -0.60
C ILE A 24 10.33 1.84 -1.94
N THR A 25 11.50 1.48 -2.46
CA THR A 25 11.97 1.89 -3.77
C THR A 25 11.32 1.09 -4.89
N LYS A 26 11.39 1.58 -6.13
CA LYS A 26 10.87 0.87 -7.30
C LYS A 26 11.46 -0.53 -7.45
N ALA A 27 12.76 -0.70 -7.18
CA ALA A 27 13.43 -1.99 -7.21
C ALA A 27 12.87 -2.98 -6.17
N GLN A 28 12.45 -2.48 -5.01
CA GLN A 28 11.90 -3.29 -3.92
C GLN A 28 10.44 -3.71 -4.14
N VAL A 29 9.69 -3.04 -5.01
CA VAL A 29 8.30 -3.41 -5.35
C VAL A 29 8.22 -4.74 -6.12
N ALA A 30 9.30 -5.15 -6.79
CA ALA A 30 9.33 -6.40 -7.52
C ALA A 30 9.15 -7.62 -6.60
N HIS A 31 8.44 -8.64 -7.07
CA HIS A 31 8.41 -9.94 -6.38
C HIS A 31 9.74 -10.69 -6.59
N PRO A 32 10.34 -11.30 -5.56
CA PRO A 32 9.81 -11.48 -4.19
C PRO A 32 10.19 -10.37 -3.19
N GLN A 33 10.97 -9.36 -3.58
CA GLN A 33 11.53 -8.33 -2.69
C GLN A 33 10.46 -7.60 -1.88
N ILE A 34 9.27 -7.36 -2.46
CA ILE A 34 8.19 -6.64 -1.78
C ILE A 34 7.70 -7.37 -0.52
N ILE A 35 7.85 -8.68 -0.43
CA ILE A 35 7.42 -9.49 0.73
C ILE A 35 8.07 -8.96 2.02
N ALA A 36 9.35 -8.59 1.96
CA ALA A 36 10.07 -8.05 3.11
C ALA A 36 9.46 -6.73 3.64
N ALA A 37 8.81 -5.94 2.79
CA ALA A 37 8.13 -4.72 3.20
C ALA A 37 6.85 -5.01 3.98
N PHE A 38 6.08 -6.04 3.57
CA PHE A 38 4.93 -6.52 4.32
C PHE A 38 5.38 -7.05 5.69
N GLU A 39 6.34 -7.97 5.70
CA GLU A 39 6.86 -8.57 6.93
C GLU A 39 7.42 -7.51 7.90
N ALA A 40 8.12 -6.48 7.39
CA ALA A 40 8.64 -5.40 8.22
C ALA A 40 7.52 -4.60 8.91
N VAL A 41 6.41 -4.33 8.23
CA VAL A 41 5.28 -3.61 8.83
C VAL A 41 4.57 -4.50 9.86
N GLU A 42 4.33 -5.76 9.53
CA GLU A 42 3.68 -6.72 10.44
C GLU A 42 4.52 -6.94 11.72
N ALA A 43 5.84 -7.11 11.59
CA ALA A 43 6.75 -7.22 12.71
C ALA A 43 6.67 -5.99 13.61
N TRP A 44 6.75 -4.78 13.04
CA TRP A 44 6.67 -3.53 13.79
C TRP A 44 5.32 -3.36 14.50
N ILE A 45 4.21 -3.77 13.86
CA ILE A 45 2.87 -3.77 14.48
C ILE A 45 2.86 -4.67 15.71
N GLY A 46 3.39 -5.89 15.59
CA GLY A 46 3.50 -6.86 16.69
C GLY A 46 4.36 -6.34 17.84
N GLU A 47 5.53 -5.77 17.54
CA GLU A 47 6.43 -5.16 18.54
C GLU A 47 5.77 -4.00 19.31
N ARG A 48 4.87 -3.26 18.66
CA ARG A 48 4.12 -2.17 19.28
C ARG A 48 2.83 -2.60 19.98
N GLY A 49 2.48 -3.89 19.92
CA GLY A 49 1.24 -4.41 20.49
C GLY A 49 -0.01 -3.81 19.84
N LEU A 50 0.09 -3.40 18.57
CA LEU A 50 -1.02 -2.82 17.82
C LEU A 50 -1.84 -3.92 17.15
N SER A 51 -3.09 -3.60 16.81
CA SER A 51 -3.99 -4.53 16.11
C SER A 51 -4.34 -4.02 14.71
N TYR A 52 -4.59 -4.92 13.76
CA TYR A 52 -5.02 -4.55 12.41
C TYR A 52 -6.44 -3.95 12.41
N ASP A 53 -6.63 -2.89 11.61
CA ASP A 53 -7.90 -2.16 11.45
C ASP A 53 -8.48 -2.24 10.03
N GLY A 54 -8.09 -3.27 9.28
CA GLY A 54 -8.52 -3.49 7.90
C GLY A 54 -7.44 -4.11 7.02
N PRO A 55 -7.72 -4.24 5.72
CA PRO A 55 -6.79 -4.83 4.77
C PRO A 55 -5.55 -3.95 4.56
N CYS A 56 -4.41 -4.60 4.34
CA CYS A 56 -3.20 -3.93 3.86
C CYS A 56 -3.41 -3.37 2.43
N ARG A 57 -2.55 -2.44 2.03
CA ARG A 57 -2.57 -1.83 0.70
C ARG A 57 -1.18 -1.40 0.26
N GLU A 58 -0.98 -1.44 -1.04
CA GLU A 58 0.13 -0.78 -1.73
C GLU A 58 -0.34 0.58 -2.23
N VAL A 59 0.32 1.66 -1.81
CA VAL A 59 -0.02 3.03 -2.19
C VAL A 59 1.10 3.59 -3.04
N TYR A 60 0.86 3.64 -4.35
CA TYR A 60 1.79 4.22 -5.32
C TYR A 60 1.61 5.74 -5.35
N PHE A 61 2.66 6.48 -4.98
CA PHE A 61 2.59 7.93 -4.80
C PHE A 61 3.48 8.72 -5.77
N ALA A 62 4.27 8.03 -6.59
CA ALA A 62 5.16 8.63 -7.58
C ALA A 62 4.74 8.27 -9.02
N ASP A 63 5.26 9.01 -9.99
CA ASP A 63 5.19 8.63 -11.40
C ASP A 63 6.04 7.37 -11.60
N TRP A 64 5.36 6.24 -11.82
CA TRP A 64 6.00 4.95 -11.95
C TRP A 64 6.94 4.89 -13.16
N ASP A 65 6.55 5.48 -14.29
CA ASP A 65 7.31 5.34 -15.54
C ASP A 65 8.57 6.21 -15.51
N ALA A 66 8.51 7.38 -14.86
CA ALA A 66 9.65 8.29 -14.70
C ALA A 66 10.64 7.86 -13.60
N ALA A 67 10.20 7.10 -12.59
CA ALA A 67 11.02 6.71 -11.45
C ALA A 67 12.15 5.73 -11.83
N GLY A 68 13.34 5.98 -11.32
CA GLY A 68 14.47 5.07 -11.31
C GLY A 68 14.36 3.98 -10.24
N PRO A 69 15.25 2.97 -10.26
CA PRO A 69 15.19 1.81 -9.36
C PRO A 69 15.24 2.16 -7.86
N GLU A 70 16.01 3.18 -7.50
CA GLU A 70 16.22 3.60 -6.11
C GLU A 70 15.25 4.68 -5.63
N ASP A 71 14.38 5.17 -6.51
CA ASP A 71 13.40 6.18 -6.15
C ASP A 71 12.28 5.55 -5.33
N ALA A 72 11.86 6.26 -4.28
CA ALA A 72 10.72 5.84 -3.47
C ALA A 72 9.42 6.04 -4.25
N VAL A 73 8.62 4.98 -4.39
CA VAL A 73 7.42 4.99 -5.25
C VAL A 73 6.18 4.41 -4.60
N CYS A 74 6.34 3.55 -3.60
CA CYS A 74 5.24 2.79 -3.00
C CYS A 74 5.38 2.75 -1.48
N ASP A 75 4.25 2.89 -0.78
CA ASP A 75 4.14 2.56 0.63
C ASP A 75 3.33 1.26 0.77
N VAL A 76 3.89 0.26 1.45
CA VAL A 76 3.12 -0.89 1.95
C VAL A 76 2.53 -0.48 3.30
N ALA A 77 1.21 -0.37 3.38
CA ALA A 77 0.52 0.25 4.52
C ALA A 77 -0.60 -0.62 5.10
N PHE A 78 -0.66 -0.65 6.43
CA PHE A 78 -1.64 -1.38 7.21
C PHE A 78 -2.42 -0.41 8.12
N PRO A 79 -3.76 -0.39 8.05
CA PRO A 79 -4.60 0.20 9.09
C PRO A 79 -4.33 -0.43 10.45
N VAL A 80 -4.17 0.38 11.49
CA VAL A 80 -3.91 -0.10 12.86
C VAL A 80 -4.71 0.66 13.92
N ARG A 81 -4.99 -0.01 15.04
CA ARG A 81 -5.47 0.59 16.30
C ARG A 81 -4.46 0.36 17.41
#